data_AF-A0A0F9C966-F1
#
_entry.id   AF-A0A0F9C966-F1
#
_cell.length_a   1.000
_cell.length_b   1.000
_cell.length_c   1.000
_cell.angle_alpha   90.00
_cell.angle_beta   90.00
_cell.angle_gamma   90.00
#
_symmetry.space_group_name_H-M   'P 1'
#
loop_
_entity.id
_entity.type
_entity.pdbx_description
1 polymer ?
#
loop_
_entity_poly.entity_id
_entity_poly.type
_entity_poly.pdbx_seq_one_letter_code
_entity_poly.pdbx_strand_id
1 'polypeptide(L)'
;MDHPVDPVDLTARLIRCPSVTPEEGGALRLLDTLLTEAGFTCTRVDRAGIANLYARWGDAAPVFGFNGHTDVVPIGGQPWDGDPFTVAA
;
A
#
# COMPACT_ATOMS: atom_id res chain seq x y z
N MET A 1 9.20 3.31 -17.88
CA MET A 1 7.99 2.47 -17.63
C MET A 1 7.19 2.45 -18.92
N ASP A 2 7.45 1.47 -19.78
CA ASP A 2 6.83 1.43 -21.12
C ASP A 2 5.40 0.86 -21.10
N HIS A 3 4.89 0.50 -19.90
CA HIS A 3 3.53 0.03 -19.68
C HIS A 3 2.97 0.65 -18.38
N PRO A 4 1.72 1.16 -18.39
CA PRO A 4 1.05 1.66 -17.20
C PRO A 4 0.81 0.52 -16.20
N VAL A 5 0.83 0.84 -14.90
CA VAL A 5 0.46 -0.12 -13.84
C VAL A 5 -1.00 -0.49 -14.00
N ASP A 6 -1.30 -1.79 -14.05
CA ASP A 6 -2.67 -2.29 -14.03
C ASP A 6 -3.26 -2.09 -12.61
N PRO A 7 -4.31 -1.26 -12.45
CA PRO A 7 -4.91 -1.05 -11.13
C PRO A 7 -5.51 -2.32 -10.54
N VAL A 8 -6.03 -3.25 -11.37
CA VAL A 8 -6.62 -4.50 -10.87
C VAL A 8 -5.55 -5.40 -10.29
N ASP A 9 -4.42 -5.57 -10.99
CA ASP A 9 -3.27 -6.32 -10.48
C ASP A 9 -2.70 -5.68 -9.19
N LEU A 10 -2.50 -4.36 -9.19
CA LEU A 10 -1.99 -3.65 -8.02
C LEU A 10 -2.92 -3.82 -6.81
N THR A 11 -4.22 -3.67 -7.01
CA THR A 11 -5.21 -3.88 -5.94
C THR A 11 -5.18 -5.33 -5.44
N ALA A 12 -5.11 -6.32 -6.33
CA ALA A 12 -5.02 -7.72 -5.91
C ALA A 12 -3.75 -8.02 -5.11
N ARG A 13 -2.60 -7.44 -5.49
CA ARG A 13 -1.34 -7.56 -4.74
C ARG A 13 -1.42 -6.87 -3.37
N LEU A 14 -2.09 -5.72 -3.28
CA LEU A 14 -2.33 -5.03 -2.00
C LEU A 14 -3.27 -5.81 -1.09
N ILE A 15 -4.33 -6.44 -1.61
CA ILE A 15 -5.23 -7.30 -0.81
C ILE A 15 -4.48 -8.51 -0.25
N ARG A 16 -3.47 -9.01 -0.96
CA ARG A 16 -2.62 -10.13 -0.48
C ARG A 16 -1.67 -9.73 0.67
N CYS A 17 -1.59 -8.46 1.02
CA CYS A 17 -0.88 -7.98 2.20
C CYS A 17 -1.81 -8.08 3.43
N PRO A 18 -1.55 -8.96 4.41
CA PRO A 18 -2.38 -9.09 5.61
C PRO A 18 -2.10 -7.94 6.61
N SER A 19 -2.44 -6.71 6.23
CA SER A 19 -2.15 -5.47 6.94
C SER A 19 -3.16 -5.16 8.06
N VAL A 20 -3.48 -6.14 8.92
CA VAL A 20 -4.38 -5.89 10.05
C VAL A 20 -3.69 -4.98 11.07
N THR A 21 -4.29 -3.85 11.45
CA THR A 21 -3.69 -2.90 12.39
C THR A 21 -3.18 -3.59 13.67
N PRO A 22 -1.92 -3.34 14.13
CA PRO A 22 -0.94 -2.38 13.63
C PRO A 22 0.06 -2.94 12.59
N GLU A 23 -0.12 -4.18 12.14
CA GLU A 23 0.81 -4.85 11.24
C GLU A 23 0.79 -4.21 9.84
N GLU A 24 1.97 -3.93 9.29
CA GLU A 24 2.11 -3.32 7.96
C GLU A 24 1.75 -4.30 6.83
N GLY A 25 1.87 -5.61 7.07
CA GLY A 25 1.49 -6.66 6.12
C GLY A 25 2.27 -6.67 4.80
N GLY A 26 3.32 -5.84 4.65
CA GLY A 26 4.09 -5.66 3.41
C GLY A 26 3.50 -4.69 2.39
N ALA A 27 2.35 -4.06 2.68
CA ALA A 27 1.66 -3.17 1.75
C ALA A 27 2.49 -1.91 1.42
N LEU A 28 3.11 -1.31 2.43
CA LEU A 28 3.93 -0.12 2.22
C LEU A 28 5.28 -0.46 1.59
N ARG A 29 5.85 -1.65 1.84
CA ARG A 29 7.04 -2.12 1.11
C ARG A 29 6.77 -2.27 -0.40
N LEU A 30 5.58 -2.80 -0.74
CA LEU A 30 5.13 -2.91 -2.12
C LEU A 30 4.99 -1.52 -2.75
N LEU A 31 4.34 -0.58 -2.06
CA LEU A 31 4.18 0.79 -2.54
C LEU A 31 5.52 1.54 -2.66
N ASP A 32 6.42 1.38 -1.70
CA ASP A 32 7.76 1.97 -1.72
C ASP A 32 8.53 1.56 -2.98
N THR A 33 8.54 0.26 -3.28
CA THR A 33 9.19 -0.28 -4.49
C THR A 33 8.56 0.31 -5.75
N LEU A 34 7.24 0.22 -5.88
CA LEU A 34 6.52 0.68 -7.07
C LEU A 34 6.66 2.18 -7.32
N LEU A 35 6.59 2.99 -6.27
CA LEU A 35 6.71 4.45 -6.36
C LEU A 35 8.16 4.87 -6.62
N THR A 36 9.14 4.21 -6.01
CA THR A 36 10.56 4.46 -6.28
C THR A 36 10.90 4.15 -7.74
N GLU A 37 10.42 3.03 -8.29
CA GLU A 37 10.59 2.68 -9.71
C GLU A 37 9.89 3.67 -10.65
N ALA A 38 8.81 4.30 -10.19
CA ALA A 38 8.12 5.37 -10.91
C ALA A 38 8.79 6.76 -10.76
N GLY A 39 9.89 6.86 -10.00
CA GLY A 39 10.67 8.10 -9.86
C GLY A 39 10.26 8.99 -8.68
N PHE A 40 9.49 8.48 -7.72
CA PHE A 40 9.23 9.17 -6.45
C PHE A 40 10.41 8.98 -5.49
N THR A 41 10.66 9.99 -4.66
CA THR A 41 11.49 9.84 -3.47
C THR A 41 10.59 9.36 -2.33
N CYS A 42 10.84 8.13 -1.87
CA CYS A 42 10.13 7.50 -0.76
C CYS A 42 10.88 7.70 0.58
N THR A 43 10.15 8.08 1.62
CA THR A 43 10.66 8.25 2.98
C THR A 43 9.74 7.51 3.96
N ARG A 44 10.32 6.62 4.78
CA ARG A 44 9.64 5.98 5.91
C ARG A 44 9.45 7.00 7.04
N VAL A 45 8.23 7.10 7.57
CA VAL A 45 7.88 8.03 8.66
C VAL A 45 7.24 7.26 9.83
N ASP A 46 7.86 6.14 10.20
CA ASP A 46 7.32 5.23 11.21
C ASP A 46 7.32 5.89 12.59
N ARG A 47 6.19 5.80 13.31
CA ARG A 47 6.02 6.47 14.60
C ARG A 47 5.07 5.68 15.50
N ALA A 48 5.44 5.56 16.78
CA ALA A 48 4.63 4.89 17.80
C ALA A 48 4.18 3.47 17.40
N GLY A 49 5.04 2.74 16.70
CA GLY A 49 4.75 1.38 16.21
C GLY A 49 3.87 1.33 14.96
N ILE A 50 3.47 2.48 14.39
CA ILE A 50 2.69 2.57 13.16
C ILE A 50 3.60 2.91 11.99
N ALA A 51 3.49 2.10 10.95
CA ALA A 51 4.26 2.19 9.73
C ALA A 51 3.66 3.30 8.82
N ASN A 52 4.47 4.21 8.30
CA ASN A 52 4.01 5.27 7.37
C ASN A 52 4.98 5.44 6.19
N LEU A 53 4.44 5.79 5.03
CA LEU A 53 5.21 6.09 3.83
C LEU A 53 4.84 7.47 3.29
N TYR A 54 5.84 8.34 3.12
CA TYR A 54 5.71 9.58 2.37
C TYR A 54 6.47 9.44 1.05
N ALA A 55 5.77 9.58 -0.07
CA ALA A 55 6.36 9.55 -1.41
C ALA A 55 6.14 10.89 -2.11
N ARG A 56 7.21 11.46 -2.67
CA ARG A 56 7.17 12.75 -3.34
C ARG A 56 7.83 12.70 -4.71
N TRP A 57 7.14 13.22 -5.72
CA TRP A 57 7.72 13.49 -7.04
C TRP A 57 7.87 15.01 -7.22
N GLY A 58 9.08 15.45 -7.56
CA GLY A 58 9.42 16.88 -7.68
C GLY A 58 9.50 17.64 -6.34
N ASP A 59 9.97 18.89 -6.39
CA ASP A 59 10.23 19.75 -5.22
C ASP A 59 9.52 21.12 -5.25
N ALA A 60 8.87 21.46 -6.37
CA ALA A 60 8.20 22.74 -6.59
C ALA A 60 6.70 22.75 -6.21
N ALA A 61 6.10 23.95 -6.17
CA ALA A 61 4.68 24.19 -5.92
C ALA A 61 3.94 24.58 -7.22
N PRO A 62 2.61 24.37 -7.32
CA PRO A 62 1.71 23.80 -6.31
C PRO A 62 1.88 22.28 -6.14
N VAL A 63 1.59 21.78 -4.94
CA VAL A 63 1.65 20.35 -4.62
C VAL A 63 0.25 19.75 -4.65
N PHE A 64 0.09 18.66 -5.38
CA PHE A 64 -1.10 17.80 -5.34
C PHE A 64 -0.73 16.48 -4.65
N GLY A 65 -1.54 16.04 -3.69
CA GLY A 65 -1.22 14.90 -2.84
C GLY A 65 -2.39 13.94 -2.69
N PHE A 66 -2.08 12.65 -2.72
CA PHE A 66 -2.97 11.58 -2.30
C PHE A 66 -2.68 11.21 -0.84
N ASN A 67 -3.72 10.88 -0.09
CA ASN A 67 -3.61 10.35 1.27
C ASN A 67 -4.54 9.16 1.44
N GLY A 68 -4.11 8.17 2.22
CA GLY A 68 -4.86 6.95 2.47
C GLY A 68 -4.18 6.12 3.55
N HIS A 69 -4.74 4.95 3.80
CA HIS A 69 -4.21 3.98 4.76
C HIS A 69 -4.16 2.61 4.11
N THR A 70 -3.19 1.78 4.51
CA THR A 70 -3.05 0.41 4.01
C THR A 70 -3.59 -0.62 4.98
N ASP A 71 -3.82 -0.25 6.24
CA ASP A 71 -4.28 -1.16 7.26
C ASP A 71 -5.77 -1.47 7.13
N VAL A 72 -6.14 -2.66 7.60
CA VAL A 72 -7.51 -3.16 7.61
C VAL A 72 -7.90 -3.66 9.00
N VAL A 73 -9.19 -3.87 9.19
CA VAL A 73 -9.75 -4.39 10.45
C VAL A 73 -9.46 -5.88 10.64
N PRO A 74 -9.52 -6.41 11.88
CA PRO A 74 -9.42 -7.83 12.14
C PRO A 74 -10.48 -8.66 11.40
N ILE A 75 -10.06 -9.82 10.89
CA ILE A 75 -10.93 -10.72 10.10
C ILE A 75 -11.59 -11.84 10.91
N GLY A 76 -11.14 -12.06 12.15
CA GLY A 76 -11.63 -13.17 13.00
C GLY A 76 -13.13 -13.08 13.30
N GLY A 77 -13.82 -14.21 13.26
CA GLY A 77 -15.25 -14.30 13.59
C GLY A 77 -16.21 -13.87 12.47
N GLN A 78 -15.71 -13.65 11.27
CA GLN A 78 -16.51 -13.27 10.10
C GLN A 78 -16.72 -14.47 9.16
N PRO A 79 -17.91 -14.59 8.50
CA PRO A 79 -18.26 -15.76 7.69
C PRO A 79 -17.69 -15.65 6.26
N TRP A 80 -16.37 -15.70 6.15
CA TRP A 80 -15.71 -15.68 4.84
C TRP A 80 -15.81 -17.05 4.15
N ASP A 81 -16.11 -17.03 2.84
CA ASP A 81 -16.15 -18.24 2.01
C ASP A 81 -14.74 -18.79 1.69
N GLY A 82 -13.68 -17.99 1.94
CA GLY A 82 -12.28 -18.32 1.70
C GLY A 82 -11.33 -17.42 2.49
N ASP A 83 -10.02 -17.51 2.22
CA ASP A 83 -9.02 -16.63 2.85
C ASP A 83 -9.22 -15.17 2.38
N PRO A 84 -9.52 -14.22 3.30
CA PRO A 84 -9.80 -12.82 2.95
C PRO A 84 -8.65 -12.10 2.26
N PHE A 85 -7.42 -12.60 2.40
CA PHE A 85 -6.22 -12.03 1.76
C PHE A 85 -5.86 -12.74 0.46
N THR A 86 -6.79 -13.52 -0.12
CA THR A 86 -6.64 -14.13 -1.45
C THR A 86 -7.64 -13.54 -2.43
N VAL A 87 -7.17 -13.23 -3.64
CA VAL A 87 -7.99 -12.71 -4.75
C VAL A 87 -7.86 -13.68 -5.91
N ALA A 88 -8.98 -14.29 -6.32
CA ALA A 88 -9.05 -15.12 -7.51
C ALA A 88 -8.95 -14.25 -8.78
N ALA A 89 -8.27 -14.79 -9.79
CA ALA A 89 -8.17 -14.17 -11.11
C ALA A 89 -9.46 -14.39 -11.93
#